data_AF-E6KTS1-F1
#
_entry.id   AF-E6KTS1-F1
#
_cell.length_a   1.000
_cell.length_b   1.000
_cell.length_c   1.000
_cell.angle_alpha   90.00
_cell.angle_beta   90.00
_cell.angle_gamma   90.00
#
_symmetry.space_group_name_H-M   'P 1'
#
loop_
_entity.id
_entity.type
_entity.pdbx_description
1 polymer ?
#
loop_
_entity_poly.entity_id
_entity_poly.type
_entity_poly.pdbx_seq_one_letter_code
_entity_poly.pdbx_strand_id
1 'polypeptide(L)'
;MTDTASLITLRSILDLASARSYQWDAATIIAVSGVDRAGDLTTRVIEDPGVLCDIADEGFSPHSPVGHALSHALHDAIQRRVRLWITVVPTAKLDRLREALGGDLIHEAGLPSGGHTPVAMSPLELLETWSRGNAEQREFMRVAMAGLDTLTTSSRATRASRSVGASIIERSLVLKLCRNPKFIAYVVVLVYSMARAVPVMFVPHFGGDWRILWLIDMVTAIPYTWGLIEMVAGQKLWHRIIGAVTAAVTFLAPYVYFLIYGRHAPLGIWFAIACIFFGGIILEVLRYMRDRAVKEGLAAHP
;
A
#
# COMPACT_ATOMS: atom_id res chain seq x y z
N MET A 1 -24.78 -10.32 1.69
CA MET A 1 -23.48 -10.82 1.19
C MET A 1 -23.40 -12.31 1.51
N THR A 2 -22.94 -13.15 0.58
CA THR A 2 -22.66 -14.57 0.86
C THR A 2 -21.45 -14.73 1.78
N ASP A 3 -21.40 -15.79 2.59
CA ASP A 3 -20.31 -16.04 3.58
C ASP A 3 -18.91 -16.01 2.96
N THR A 4 -18.78 -16.45 1.71
CA THR A 4 -17.52 -16.42 0.96
C THR A 4 -17.10 -15.02 0.54
N ALA A 5 -18.05 -14.15 0.17
CA ALA A 5 -17.77 -12.75 -0.16
C ALA A 5 -17.26 -11.99 1.08
N SER A 6 -17.87 -12.25 2.25
CA SER A 6 -17.47 -11.67 3.54
C SER A 6 -16.01 -12.00 3.89
N LEU A 7 -15.58 -13.25 3.71
CA LEU A 7 -14.20 -13.67 3.96
C LEU A 7 -13.20 -12.99 3.01
N ILE A 8 -13.57 -12.78 1.74
CA ILE A 8 -12.69 -12.17 0.73
C ILE A 8 -12.53 -10.66 0.96
N THR A 9 -13.56 -9.99 1.49
CA THR A 9 -13.56 -8.54 1.77
C THR A 9 -13.14 -8.17 3.19
N LEU A 10 -12.70 -9.12 4.01
CA LEU A 10 -12.21 -8.85 5.37
C LEU A 10 -11.15 -7.74 5.39
N ARG A 11 -11.30 -6.79 6.33
CA ARG A 11 -10.42 -5.62 6.52
C ARG A 11 -10.38 -4.68 5.32
N SER A 12 -11.41 -4.70 4.48
CA SER A 12 -11.58 -3.74 3.40
C SER A 12 -12.34 -2.49 3.87
N ILE A 13 -12.47 -1.50 2.98
CA ILE A 13 -13.32 -0.32 3.16
C ILE A 13 -14.74 -0.68 3.62
N LEU A 14 -15.28 -1.84 3.22
CA LEU A 14 -16.63 -2.27 3.57
C LEU A 14 -16.81 -2.60 5.06
N ASP A 15 -15.74 -2.66 5.84
CA ASP A 15 -15.85 -2.79 7.31
C ASP A 15 -16.29 -1.45 7.95
N LEU A 16 -16.07 -0.32 7.28
CA LEU A 16 -16.52 1.00 7.75
C LEU A 16 -18.04 1.10 7.65
N ALA A 17 -18.67 1.70 8.66
CA ALA A 17 -20.12 1.88 8.68
C ALA A 17 -20.59 2.82 7.55
N SER A 18 -19.90 3.94 7.35
CA SER A 18 -20.18 4.90 6.28
C SER A 18 -20.05 4.29 4.89
N ALA A 19 -19.12 3.35 4.69
CA ALA A 19 -18.96 2.62 3.44
C ALA A 19 -20.12 1.67 3.11
N ARG A 20 -20.82 1.14 4.14
CA ARG A 20 -21.95 0.22 3.97
C ARG A 20 -23.29 0.91 3.83
N SER A 21 -23.43 2.10 4.40
CA SER A 21 -24.69 2.84 4.46
C SER A 21 -24.95 3.73 3.23
N TYR A 22 -23.99 3.87 2.33
CA TYR A 22 -24.08 4.75 1.17
C TYR A 22 -23.48 4.08 -0.07
N GLN A 23 -23.94 4.51 -1.24
CA GLN A 23 -23.36 4.10 -2.51
C GLN A 23 -22.16 5.00 -2.83
N TRP A 24 -21.03 4.38 -3.12
CA TRP A 24 -19.77 5.05 -3.43
C TRP A 24 -19.34 4.81 -4.87
N ASP A 25 -18.79 5.83 -5.50
CA ASP A 25 -18.09 5.72 -6.77
C ASP A 25 -16.67 5.18 -6.53
N ALA A 26 -16.49 3.90 -6.87
CA ALA A 26 -15.21 3.24 -6.75
C ALA A 26 -14.12 3.92 -7.59
N ALA A 27 -14.44 4.52 -8.73
CA ALA A 27 -13.45 5.19 -9.57
C ALA A 27 -12.86 6.42 -8.86
N THR A 28 -13.72 7.27 -8.29
CA THR A 28 -13.31 8.44 -7.50
C THR A 28 -12.52 8.02 -6.25
N ILE A 29 -12.99 7.04 -5.48
CA ILE A 29 -12.27 6.55 -4.29
C ILE A 29 -10.85 6.06 -4.64
N ILE A 30 -10.71 5.28 -5.72
CA ILE A 30 -9.42 4.78 -6.18
C ILE A 30 -8.51 5.95 -6.60
N ALA A 31 -9.05 6.91 -7.35
CA ALA A 31 -8.30 8.08 -7.80
C ALA A 31 -7.78 8.92 -6.62
N VAL A 32 -8.65 9.28 -5.68
CA VAL A 32 -8.30 10.15 -4.52
C VAL A 32 -7.33 9.45 -3.56
N SER A 33 -7.53 8.15 -3.31
CA SER A 33 -6.60 7.39 -2.46
C SER A 33 -5.25 7.13 -3.15
N GLY A 34 -5.22 7.15 -4.48
CA GLY A 34 -4.08 6.78 -5.31
C GLY A 34 -3.69 5.31 -5.18
N VAL A 35 -4.60 4.43 -4.74
CA VAL A 35 -4.40 2.98 -4.84
C VAL A 35 -4.62 2.54 -6.29
N ASP A 36 -4.06 1.40 -6.67
CA ASP A 36 -4.21 0.90 -8.05
C ASP A 36 -5.49 0.06 -8.24
N ARG A 37 -6.03 -0.51 -7.16
CA ARG A 37 -7.18 -1.43 -7.17
C ARG A 37 -8.09 -1.18 -5.98
N ALA A 38 -9.39 -1.40 -6.15
CA ALA A 38 -10.36 -1.31 -5.06
C ALA A 38 -10.06 -2.33 -3.95
N GLY A 39 -9.52 -3.50 -4.30
CA GLY A 39 -9.13 -4.50 -3.31
C GLY A 39 -8.08 -4.01 -2.30
N ASP A 40 -7.27 -3.01 -2.64
CA ASP A 40 -6.22 -2.44 -1.78
C ASP A 40 -6.75 -1.36 -0.81
N LEU A 41 -8.03 -1.01 -0.93
CA LEU A 41 -8.76 -0.16 0.00
C LEU A 41 -9.00 -0.93 1.31
N THR A 42 -7.99 -0.90 2.19
CA THR A 42 -8.04 -1.53 3.51
C THR A 42 -8.33 -0.52 4.61
N THR A 43 -8.82 -1.00 5.76
CA THR A 43 -9.01 -0.18 6.97
C THR A 43 -7.70 0.38 7.55
N ARG A 44 -6.55 -0.06 7.04
CA ARG A 44 -5.24 0.53 7.38
C ARG A 44 -4.94 1.81 6.61
N VAL A 45 -5.53 1.97 5.42
CA VAL A 45 -5.23 3.09 4.51
C VAL A 45 -6.42 4.04 4.33
N ILE A 46 -7.58 3.70 4.90
CA ILE A 46 -8.79 4.52 4.84
C ILE A 46 -9.35 4.69 6.23
N GLU A 47 -9.80 5.91 6.53
CA GLU A 47 -10.45 6.23 7.80
C GLU A 47 -11.64 7.17 7.61
N ASP A 48 -12.54 7.18 8.58
CA ASP A 48 -13.60 8.17 8.72
C ASP A 48 -13.26 9.02 9.95
N PRO A 49 -12.66 10.21 9.79
CA PRO A 49 -12.05 10.94 10.89
C PRO A 49 -13.07 11.70 11.77
N GLY A 50 -14.36 11.73 11.40
CA GLY A 50 -15.42 12.48 12.11
C GLY A 50 -15.31 14.00 12.00
N VAL A 51 -14.10 14.54 12.16
CA VAL A 51 -13.81 16.00 12.17
C VAL A 51 -14.24 16.72 10.90
N LEU A 52 -14.36 16.03 9.76
CA LEU A 52 -14.86 16.64 8.52
C LEU A 52 -16.34 17.04 8.65
N CYS A 53 -17.15 16.26 9.38
CA CYS A 53 -18.53 16.63 9.69
C CYS A 53 -18.58 17.81 10.67
N ASP A 54 -17.71 17.81 11.70
CA ASP A 54 -17.65 18.91 12.66
C ASP A 54 -17.29 20.24 11.97
N ILE A 55 -16.36 20.21 11.00
CA ILE A 55 -16.00 21.36 10.16
C ILE A 55 -17.19 21.82 9.30
N ALA A 56 -17.94 20.88 8.71
CA ALA A 56 -19.13 21.23 7.93
C ALA A 56 -20.23 21.86 8.81
N ASP A 57 -20.31 21.47 10.08
CA ASP A 57 -21.32 21.93 11.02
C ASP A 57 -20.99 23.28 11.66
N GLU A 58 -19.76 23.45 12.13
CA GLU A 58 -19.32 24.60 12.95
C GLU A 58 -18.46 25.59 12.16
N GLY A 59 -17.94 25.19 11.00
CA GLY A 59 -16.92 25.92 10.26
C GLY A 59 -15.50 25.61 10.75
N PHE A 60 -14.50 26.24 10.14
CA PHE A 60 -13.09 26.02 10.46
C PHE A 60 -12.41 27.28 10.98
N SER A 61 -11.66 27.12 12.07
CA SER A 61 -10.69 28.10 12.54
C SER A 61 -9.50 27.33 13.14
N PRO A 62 -8.23 27.70 12.81
CA PRO A 62 -7.05 26.98 13.28
C PRO A 62 -6.93 26.82 14.80
N HIS A 63 -7.47 27.78 15.56
CA HIS A 63 -7.38 27.83 17.01
C HIS A 63 -8.66 27.34 17.72
N SER A 64 -9.64 26.84 16.97
CA SER A 64 -10.86 26.26 17.54
C SER A 64 -10.64 24.81 18.00
N PRO A 65 -11.55 24.25 18.83
CA PRO A 65 -11.53 22.83 19.16
C PRO A 65 -11.52 21.93 17.92
N VAL A 66 -12.28 22.29 16.88
CA VAL A 66 -12.33 21.58 15.60
C VAL A 66 -10.99 21.69 14.85
N GLY A 67 -10.33 22.85 14.90
CA GLY A 67 -8.97 23.02 14.37
C GLY A 67 -7.95 22.11 15.05
N HIS A 68 -8.01 22.00 16.38
CA HIS A 68 -7.17 21.07 17.13
C HIS A 68 -7.48 19.61 16.80
N ALA A 69 -8.75 19.24 16.65
CA ALA A 69 -9.16 17.90 16.23
C ALA A 69 -8.63 17.57 14.83
N LEU A 70 -8.69 18.51 13.88
CA LEU A 70 -8.17 18.32 12.53
C LEU A 70 -6.65 18.15 12.56
N SER A 71 -5.96 18.96 13.35
CA SER A 71 -4.51 18.86 13.54
C SER A 71 -4.11 17.47 14.04
N HIS A 72 -4.80 16.95 15.06
CA HIS A 72 -4.54 15.60 15.60
C HIS A 72 -4.88 14.49 14.61
N ALA A 73 -6.06 14.55 13.98
CA ALA A 73 -6.47 13.57 12.98
C ALA A 73 -5.48 13.54 11.81
N LEU A 74 -5.07 14.71 11.31
CA LEU A 74 -4.12 14.82 10.21
C LEU A 74 -2.73 14.30 10.60
N HIS A 75 -2.21 14.70 11.77
CA HIS A 75 -0.93 14.19 12.26
C HIS A 75 -0.91 12.66 12.27
N ASP A 76 -1.93 12.07 12.89
CA ASP A 76 -2.03 10.63 13.04
C ASP A 76 -2.24 9.92 11.70
N ALA A 77 -3.07 10.46 10.81
CA ALA A 77 -3.27 9.95 9.46
C ALA A 77 -1.95 9.92 8.66
N ILE A 78 -1.15 10.99 8.71
CA ILE A 78 0.15 11.06 8.03
C ILE A 78 1.16 10.09 8.66
N GLN A 79 1.19 10.01 9.99
CA GLN A 79 2.07 9.10 10.73
C GLN A 79 1.77 7.63 10.43
N ARG A 80 0.48 7.27 10.31
CA ARG A 80 0.00 5.91 10.01
C ARG A 80 -0.07 5.59 8.50
N ARG A 81 0.18 6.59 7.64
CA ARG A 81 0.07 6.51 6.16
C ARG A 81 -1.34 6.20 5.68
N VAL A 82 -2.34 6.77 6.33
CA VAL A 82 -3.71 6.83 5.81
C VAL A 82 -3.65 7.61 4.50
N ARG A 83 -4.29 7.05 3.47
CA ARG A 83 -4.28 7.59 2.11
C ARG A 83 -5.57 8.32 1.76
N LEU A 84 -6.66 7.96 2.44
CA LEU A 84 -8.00 8.42 2.14
C LEU A 84 -8.76 8.66 3.44
N TRP A 85 -9.41 9.82 3.53
CA TRP A 85 -10.53 10.03 4.43
C TRP A 85 -11.82 9.94 3.64
N ILE A 86 -12.78 9.19 4.17
CA ILE A 86 -14.14 9.15 3.67
C ILE A 86 -15.08 9.62 4.75
N THR A 87 -16.14 10.31 4.37
CA THR A 87 -17.19 10.72 5.31
C THR A 87 -18.49 10.99 4.58
N VAL A 88 -19.57 11.21 5.31
CA VAL A 88 -20.88 11.50 4.74
C VAL A 88 -21.40 12.79 5.36
N VAL A 89 -21.51 13.84 4.54
CA VAL A 89 -21.79 15.20 4.98
C VAL A 89 -23.20 15.60 4.56
N PRO A 90 -23.99 16.31 5.39
CA PRO A 90 -25.25 16.89 4.94
C PRO A 90 -25.04 17.73 3.68
N THR A 91 -25.79 17.46 2.61
CA THR A 91 -25.60 18.11 1.30
C THR A 91 -25.66 19.62 1.40
N ALA A 92 -26.55 20.14 2.25
CA ALA A 92 -26.69 21.59 2.51
C ALA A 92 -25.47 22.24 3.17
N LYS A 93 -24.54 21.46 3.74
CA LYS A 93 -23.34 21.94 4.43
C LYS A 93 -22.05 21.65 3.66
N LEU A 94 -22.14 21.00 2.50
CA LEU A 94 -20.98 20.61 1.70
C LEU A 94 -20.15 21.82 1.25
N ASP A 95 -20.80 22.90 0.86
CA ASP A 95 -20.11 24.12 0.40
C ASP A 95 -19.30 24.76 1.52
N ARG A 96 -19.78 24.73 2.77
CA ARG A 96 -19.01 25.21 3.92
C ARG A 96 -17.74 24.40 4.13
N LEU A 97 -17.81 23.08 3.98
CA LEU A 97 -16.62 22.21 4.07
C LEU A 97 -15.61 22.52 2.97
N ARG A 98 -16.10 22.75 1.74
CA ARG A 98 -15.28 23.15 0.58
C ARG A 98 -14.60 24.50 0.79
N GLU A 99 -15.32 25.48 1.31
CA GLU A 99 -14.78 26.80 1.64
C GLU A 99 -13.72 26.71 2.75
N ALA A 100 -13.95 25.88 3.76
CA ALA A 100 -13.06 25.69 4.90
C ALA A 100 -11.73 25.01 4.51
N LEU A 101 -11.80 23.93 3.74
CA LEU A 101 -10.62 23.09 3.46
C LEU A 101 -9.98 23.35 2.10
N GLY A 102 -10.75 23.84 1.14
CA GLY A 102 -10.38 23.99 -0.27
C GLY A 102 -11.25 23.09 -1.14
N GLY A 103 -11.97 23.70 -2.09
CA GLY A 103 -12.94 22.99 -2.93
C GLY A 103 -12.33 21.83 -3.72
N ASP A 104 -11.11 22.00 -4.22
CA ASP A 104 -10.42 20.99 -5.04
C ASP A 104 -9.98 19.75 -4.24
N LEU A 105 -9.92 19.84 -2.90
CA LEU A 105 -9.53 18.73 -2.02
C LEU A 105 -10.71 17.84 -1.62
N ILE A 106 -11.93 18.31 -1.86
CA ILE A 106 -13.18 17.68 -1.43
C ILE A 106 -13.85 17.06 -2.66
N HIS A 107 -13.79 15.74 -2.76
CA HIS A 107 -14.36 15.00 -3.88
C HIS A 107 -15.69 14.37 -3.48
N GLU A 108 -16.76 14.64 -4.25
CA GLU A 108 -17.99 13.87 -4.15
C GLU A 108 -17.72 12.46 -4.67
N ALA A 109 -17.80 11.48 -3.78
CA ALA A 109 -17.29 10.13 -4.02
C ALA A 109 -18.41 9.08 -4.01
N GLY A 110 -19.65 9.49 -4.28
CA GLY A 110 -20.82 8.61 -4.24
C GLY A 110 -22.12 9.32 -4.60
N LEU A 111 -23.21 8.57 -4.65
CA LEU A 111 -24.52 9.12 -4.96
C LEU A 111 -25.11 9.78 -3.70
N PRO A 112 -25.57 11.05 -3.75
CA PRO A 112 -26.28 11.66 -2.64
C PRO A 112 -27.55 10.87 -2.28
N SER A 113 -27.78 10.64 -0.98
CA SER A 113 -28.95 9.93 -0.48
C SER A 113 -29.38 10.50 0.87
N GLY A 114 -30.69 10.58 1.12
CA GLY A 114 -31.24 11.05 2.40
C GLY A 114 -30.77 12.46 2.81
N GLY A 115 -30.50 13.35 1.84
CA GLY A 115 -29.98 14.69 2.09
C GLY A 115 -28.51 14.75 2.52
N HIS A 116 -27.76 13.65 2.35
CA HIS A 116 -26.34 13.56 2.65
C HIS A 116 -25.55 13.17 1.40
N THR A 117 -24.31 13.64 1.31
CA THR A 117 -23.40 13.42 0.20
C THR A 117 -22.15 12.67 0.69
N PRO A 118 -21.82 11.51 0.09
CA PRO A 118 -20.55 10.82 0.35
C PRO A 118 -19.37 11.62 -0.21
N VAL A 119 -18.37 11.86 0.64
CA VAL A 119 -17.21 12.70 0.32
C VAL A 119 -15.91 11.94 0.61
N ALA A 120 -14.90 12.19 -0.23
CA ALA A 120 -13.55 11.70 -0.07
C ALA A 120 -12.52 12.83 -0.12
N MET A 121 -11.43 12.70 0.65
CA MET A 121 -10.27 13.60 0.65
C MET A 121 -8.98 12.80 0.88
N SER A 122 -7.87 13.24 0.28
CA SER A 122 -6.54 12.74 0.66
C SER A 122 -5.90 13.60 1.77
N PRO A 123 -5.58 13.05 2.94
CA PRO A 123 -4.88 13.78 4.01
C PRO A 123 -3.51 14.29 3.56
N LEU A 124 -2.83 13.52 2.71
CA LEU A 124 -1.53 13.91 2.15
C LEU A 124 -1.66 15.11 1.22
N GLU A 125 -2.70 15.14 0.40
CA GLU A 125 -2.94 16.26 -0.53
C GLU A 125 -3.32 17.54 0.23
N LEU A 126 -4.09 17.42 1.31
CA LEU A 126 -4.34 18.53 2.24
C LEU A 126 -3.03 19.10 2.79
N LEU A 127 -2.15 18.23 3.31
CA LEU A 127 -0.82 18.63 3.79
C LEU A 127 0.02 19.29 2.68
N GLU A 128 0.09 18.68 1.50
CA GLU A 128 0.88 19.21 0.38
C GLU A 128 0.35 20.58 -0.09
N THR A 129 -0.97 20.74 -0.16
CA THR A 129 -1.61 21.97 -0.61
C THR A 129 -1.46 23.09 0.41
N TRP A 130 -1.81 22.86 1.67
CA TRP A 130 -1.71 23.87 2.72
C TRP A 130 -0.26 24.22 3.08
N SER A 131 0.69 23.30 2.88
CA SER A 131 2.12 23.61 3.02
C SER A 131 2.63 24.67 2.04
N ARG A 132 1.91 24.87 0.93
CA ARG A 132 2.18 25.88 -0.12
C ARG A 132 1.13 27.00 -0.13
N GLY A 133 0.18 26.95 0.80
CA GLY A 133 -0.93 27.89 0.89
C GLY A 133 -0.55 29.20 1.57
N ASN A 134 -1.55 29.85 2.16
CA ASN A 134 -1.37 31.12 2.88
C ASN A 134 -0.57 30.94 4.20
N ALA A 135 -0.22 32.05 4.86
CA ALA A 135 0.60 31.99 6.08
C ALA A 135 -0.08 31.23 7.23
N GLU A 136 -1.40 31.35 7.36
CA GLU A 136 -2.20 30.68 8.39
C GLU A 136 -2.25 29.16 8.18
N GLN A 137 -2.47 28.71 6.95
CA GLN A 137 -2.43 27.30 6.55
C GLN A 137 -1.04 26.70 6.77
N ARG A 138 0.02 27.43 6.40
CA ARG A 138 1.40 26.98 6.61
C ARG A 138 1.75 26.86 8.09
N GLU A 139 1.29 27.79 8.91
CA GLU A 139 1.48 27.77 10.35
C GLU A 139 0.70 26.61 10.99
N PHE A 140 -0.55 26.39 10.58
CA PHE A 140 -1.34 25.24 11.01
C PHE A 140 -0.62 23.92 10.68
N MET A 141 -0.10 23.78 9.45
CA MET A 141 0.65 22.58 9.06
C MET A 141 1.96 22.43 9.81
N ARG A 142 2.64 23.53 10.15
CA ARG A 142 3.86 23.52 10.97
C ARG A 142 3.60 22.95 12.36
N VAL A 143 2.49 23.36 12.99
CA VAL A 143 2.07 22.88 14.32
C VAL A 143 1.57 21.45 14.24
N ALA A 144 0.69 21.13 13.28
CA ALA A 144 0.12 19.79 13.13
C ALA A 144 1.18 18.72 12.88
N MET A 145 2.23 19.04 12.11
CA MET A 145 3.31 18.10 11.79
C MET A 145 4.46 18.07 12.81
N ALA A 146 4.35 18.82 13.92
CA ALA A 146 5.35 18.76 14.98
C ALA A 146 5.39 17.34 15.60
N GLY A 147 6.60 16.80 15.81
CA GLY A 147 6.82 15.46 16.35
C GLY A 147 6.72 14.32 15.34
N LEU A 148 6.48 14.61 14.05
CA LEU A 148 6.34 13.58 13.02
C LEU A 148 7.62 12.72 12.88
N ASP A 149 7.50 11.39 12.94
CA ASP A 149 8.65 10.48 12.85
C ASP A 149 8.88 10.01 11.41
N THR A 150 10.03 10.40 10.85
CA THR A 150 10.37 10.09 9.45
C THR A 150 10.63 8.61 9.16
N LEU A 151 10.61 7.73 10.16
CA LEU A 151 10.71 6.27 9.98
C LEU A 151 9.49 5.69 9.26
N THR A 152 8.30 6.21 9.57
CA THR A 152 7.02 5.64 9.15
C THR A 152 6.28 6.52 8.18
N THR A 153 6.73 7.73 7.87
CA THR A 153 6.06 8.62 6.92
C THR A 153 6.49 8.39 5.48
N SER A 154 5.72 8.92 4.52
CA SER A 154 6.12 8.97 3.12
C SER A 154 7.15 10.08 2.88
N SER A 155 7.94 9.96 1.81
CA SER A 155 8.90 11.01 1.42
C SER A 155 8.21 12.33 1.06
N ARG A 156 7.01 12.26 0.47
CA ARG A 156 6.16 13.41 0.15
C ARG A 156 5.72 14.16 1.42
N ALA A 157 5.17 13.42 2.39
CA ALA A 157 4.79 14.00 3.69
C ALA A 157 5.99 14.65 4.38
N THR A 158 7.13 13.94 4.47
CA THR A 158 8.35 14.51 5.07
C THR A 158 8.81 15.78 4.35
N ARG A 159 8.71 15.84 3.02
CA ARG A 159 9.07 17.05 2.25
C ARG A 159 8.12 18.21 2.54
N ALA A 160 6.81 17.98 2.56
CA ALA A 160 5.81 19.01 2.86
C ALA A 160 5.92 19.54 4.30
N SER A 161 6.14 18.66 5.28
CA SER A 161 6.38 19.06 6.67
C SER A 161 7.67 19.88 6.84
N ARG A 162 8.74 19.52 6.09
CA ARG A 162 9.98 20.31 6.07
C ARG A 162 9.80 21.69 5.46
N SER A 163 9.00 21.84 4.40
CA SER A 163 8.82 23.14 3.75
C SER A 163 8.09 24.17 4.60
N VAL A 164 7.33 23.74 5.61
CA VAL A 164 6.71 24.62 6.62
C VAL A 164 7.56 24.79 7.88
N GLY A 165 8.73 24.13 7.97
CA GLY A 165 9.60 24.19 9.14
C GLY A 165 9.05 23.46 10.37
N ALA A 166 8.26 22.40 10.18
CA ALA A 166 7.77 21.58 11.29
C ALA A 166 8.95 20.91 12.02
N SER A 167 8.86 20.82 13.35
CA SER A 167 9.84 20.12 14.19
C SER A 167 9.67 18.60 14.03
N ILE A 168 10.33 18.01 13.04
CA ILE A 168 10.24 16.59 12.71
C ILE A 168 11.36 15.77 13.36
N ILE A 169 11.08 14.49 13.65
CA ILE A 169 12.08 13.54 14.17
C ILE A 169 12.77 12.86 12.99
N GLU A 170 13.96 13.33 12.65
CA GLU A 170 14.75 12.77 11.57
C GLU A 170 15.41 11.45 11.95
N ARG A 171 15.28 10.44 11.08
CA ARG A 171 15.89 9.12 11.25
C ARG A 171 16.89 8.85 10.13
N SER A 172 17.98 8.16 10.47
CA SER A 172 19.04 7.81 9.52
C SER A 172 18.54 6.89 8.41
N LEU A 173 19.17 6.98 7.25
CA LEU A 173 18.83 6.17 6.08
C LEU A 173 19.05 4.67 6.34
N VAL A 174 20.08 4.32 7.12
CA VAL A 174 20.38 2.93 7.51
C VAL A 174 19.23 2.33 8.31
N LEU A 175 18.71 3.04 9.32
CA LEU A 175 17.57 2.56 10.12
C LEU A 175 16.32 2.36 9.26
N LYS A 176 16.06 3.28 8.32
CA LYS A 176 14.94 3.16 7.37
C LYS A 176 15.09 1.95 6.47
N LEU A 177 16.32 1.65 6.03
CA LEU A 177 16.62 0.50 5.19
C LEU A 177 16.45 -0.83 5.96
N CYS A 178 16.98 -0.92 7.18
CA CYS A 178 16.85 -2.10 8.03
C CYS A 178 15.41 -2.45 8.42
N ARG A 179 14.50 -1.46 8.41
CA ARG A 179 13.07 -1.68 8.67
C ARG A 179 12.24 -1.87 7.39
N ASN A 180 12.86 -1.72 6.22
CA ASN A 180 12.18 -1.93 4.94
C ASN A 180 12.07 -3.44 4.65
N PRO A 181 10.85 -4.01 4.60
CA PRO A 181 10.66 -5.44 4.39
C PRO A 181 11.23 -5.93 3.06
N LYS A 182 11.25 -5.08 2.01
CA LYS A 182 11.87 -5.43 0.73
C LYS A 182 13.37 -5.64 0.90
N PHE A 183 14.05 -4.73 1.59
CA PHE A 183 15.49 -4.85 1.85
C PHE A 183 15.81 -6.11 2.66
N ILE A 184 15.04 -6.37 3.72
CA ILE A 184 15.18 -7.59 4.52
C ILE A 184 15.05 -8.84 3.63
N ALA A 185 14.06 -8.88 2.73
CA ALA A 185 13.88 -10.01 1.81
C ALA A 185 15.10 -10.22 0.90
N TYR A 186 15.67 -9.15 0.33
CA TYR A 186 16.92 -9.26 -0.47
C TYR A 186 18.09 -9.80 0.35
N VAL A 187 18.27 -9.30 1.57
CA VAL A 187 19.36 -9.76 2.44
C VAL A 187 19.18 -11.24 2.79
N VAL A 188 17.97 -11.67 3.17
CA VAL A 188 17.68 -13.06 3.52
C VAL A 188 17.92 -13.99 2.34
N VAL A 189 17.41 -13.65 1.14
CA VAL A 189 17.61 -14.47 -0.06
C VAL A 189 19.09 -14.53 -0.45
N LEU A 190 19.81 -13.41 -0.37
CA LEU A 190 21.25 -13.37 -0.67
C LEU A 190 22.04 -14.29 0.26
N VAL A 191 21.79 -14.21 1.58
CA VAL A 191 22.44 -15.08 2.58
C VAL A 191 22.13 -16.55 2.32
N TYR A 192 20.88 -16.87 1.99
CA TYR A 192 20.47 -18.23 1.63
C TYR A 192 21.20 -18.72 0.36
N SER A 193 21.23 -17.91 -0.70
CA SER A 193 21.93 -18.25 -1.95
C SER A 193 23.43 -18.49 -1.71
N MET A 194 24.08 -17.69 -0.86
CA MET A 194 25.48 -17.90 -0.50
C MET A 194 25.70 -19.24 0.21
N ALA A 195 24.79 -19.63 1.10
CA ALA A 195 24.89 -20.88 1.87
C ALA A 195 24.54 -22.14 1.06
N ARG A 196 23.77 -22.00 -0.03
CA ARG A 196 23.23 -23.12 -0.81
C ARG A 196 24.29 -24.01 -1.46
N ALA A 197 25.45 -23.48 -1.81
CA ALA A 197 26.54 -24.28 -2.38
C ALA A 197 27.24 -25.15 -1.33
N VAL A 198 27.08 -24.87 -0.04
CA VAL A 198 27.82 -25.53 1.05
C VAL A 198 27.61 -27.05 1.06
N PRO A 199 26.38 -27.59 1.01
CA PRO A 199 26.18 -29.03 0.98
C PRO A 199 26.77 -29.70 -0.28
N VAL A 200 26.74 -29.01 -1.42
CA VAL A 200 27.22 -29.55 -2.72
C VAL A 200 28.73 -29.74 -2.72
N MET A 201 29.48 -28.92 -1.97
CA MET A 201 30.93 -29.07 -1.80
C MET A 201 31.33 -30.44 -1.21
N PHE A 202 30.42 -31.11 -0.50
CA PHE A 202 30.69 -32.38 0.17
C PHE A 202 30.09 -33.60 -0.55
N VAL A 203 29.49 -33.43 -1.73
CA VAL A 203 28.88 -34.54 -2.49
C VAL A 203 29.95 -35.27 -3.33
N PRO A 204 30.26 -36.56 -3.07
CA PRO A 204 31.41 -37.24 -3.68
C PRO A 204 31.29 -37.55 -5.19
N HIS A 205 30.16 -37.26 -5.83
CA HIS A 205 29.83 -37.67 -7.20
C HIS A 205 29.21 -36.54 -8.06
N PHE A 206 29.37 -35.27 -7.68
CA PHE A 206 28.91 -34.16 -8.51
C PHE A 206 29.92 -33.90 -9.64
N GLY A 207 29.52 -34.11 -10.89
CA GLY A 207 30.40 -33.96 -12.06
C GLY A 207 30.63 -32.52 -12.52
N GLY A 208 29.93 -31.54 -11.94
CA GLY A 208 30.06 -30.11 -12.26
C GLY A 208 30.96 -29.34 -11.29
N ASP A 209 31.27 -28.09 -11.62
CA ASP A 209 32.00 -27.19 -10.72
C ASP A 209 31.02 -26.49 -9.77
N TRP A 210 31.16 -26.74 -8.46
CA TRP A 210 30.34 -26.11 -7.43
C TRP A 210 30.46 -24.58 -7.42
N ARG A 211 31.58 -24.02 -7.89
CA ARG A 211 31.80 -22.57 -7.99
C ARG A 211 30.92 -21.94 -9.06
N ILE A 212 30.69 -22.65 -10.16
CA ILE A 212 29.78 -22.20 -11.23
C ILE A 212 28.34 -22.22 -10.71
N LEU A 213 27.94 -23.28 -9.99
CA LEU A 213 26.63 -23.35 -9.35
C LEU A 213 26.44 -22.20 -8.34
N TRP A 214 27.45 -21.93 -7.50
CA TRP A 214 27.44 -20.83 -6.56
C TRP A 214 27.34 -19.46 -7.25
N LEU A 215 28.07 -19.26 -8.34
CA LEU A 215 27.99 -18.02 -9.12
C LEU A 215 26.60 -17.81 -9.73
N ILE A 216 26.00 -18.88 -10.28
CA ILE A 216 24.62 -18.85 -10.80
C ILE A 216 23.66 -18.45 -9.67
N ASP A 217 23.76 -19.07 -8.49
CA ASP A 217 22.90 -18.76 -7.34
C ASP A 217 23.08 -17.30 -6.85
N MET A 218 24.31 -16.78 -6.86
CA MET A 218 24.60 -15.40 -6.44
C MET A 218 24.05 -14.38 -7.44
N VAL A 219 24.24 -14.59 -8.74
CA VAL A 219 23.76 -13.70 -9.79
C VAL A 219 22.24 -13.72 -9.90
N THR A 220 21.62 -14.89 -9.67
CA THR A 220 20.17 -15.04 -9.78
C THR A 220 19.40 -14.57 -8.53
N ALA A 221 20.05 -14.44 -7.36
CA ALA A 221 19.41 -14.02 -6.11
C ALA A 221 18.69 -12.66 -6.20
N ILE A 222 19.32 -11.68 -6.87
CA ILE A 222 18.78 -10.32 -7.05
C ILE A 222 17.53 -10.35 -7.95
N PRO A 223 17.62 -10.81 -9.22
CA PRO A 223 16.45 -10.86 -10.10
C PRO A 223 15.36 -11.83 -9.61
N TYR A 224 15.71 -12.89 -8.88
CA TYR A 224 14.75 -13.80 -8.24
C TYR A 224 13.91 -13.08 -7.17
N THR A 225 14.59 -12.40 -6.23
CA THR A 225 13.90 -11.64 -5.18
C THR A 225 13.03 -10.55 -5.77
N TRP A 226 13.55 -9.83 -6.76
CA TRP A 226 12.77 -8.83 -7.50
C TRP A 226 11.55 -9.45 -8.15
N GLY A 227 11.72 -10.59 -8.84
CA GLY A 227 10.65 -11.30 -9.54
C GLY A 227 9.53 -11.75 -8.59
N LEU A 228 9.87 -12.29 -7.42
CA LEU A 228 8.90 -12.65 -6.39
C LEU A 228 8.17 -11.42 -5.83
N ILE A 229 8.90 -10.35 -5.54
CA ILE A 229 8.31 -9.11 -5.03
C ILE A 229 7.39 -8.51 -6.08
N GLU A 230 7.75 -8.47 -7.36
CA GLU A 230 6.89 -7.93 -8.41
C GLU A 230 5.70 -8.83 -8.73
N MET A 231 5.88 -10.15 -8.74
CA MET A 231 4.79 -11.11 -8.87
C MET A 231 3.70 -10.87 -7.81
N VAL A 232 4.12 -10.60 -6.56
CA VAL A 232 3.21 -10.42 -5.44
C VAL A 232 2.81 -8.96 -5.22
N ALA A 233 3.66 -7.96 -5.45
CA ALA A 233 3.40 -6.57 -5.06
C ALA A 233 3.38 -5.59 -6.25
N GLY A 234 3.58 -6.09 -7.47
CA GLY A 234 3.58 -5.24 -8.66
C GLY A 234 2.24 -4.56 -8.89
N GLN A 235 2.26 -3.33 -9.37
CA GLN A 235 1.04 -2.53 -9.51
C GLN A 235 0.22 -2.96 -10.74
N LYS A 236 0.91 -3.24 -11.85
CA LYS A 236 0.31 -3.63 -13.14
C LYS A 236 0.42 -5.12 -13.37
N LEU A 237 -0.57 -5.69 -14.05
CA LEU A 237 -0.57 -7.11 -14.43
C LEU A 237 0.70 -7.50 -15.20
N TRP A 238 1.16 -6.65 -16.12
CA TRP A 238 2.40 -6.88 -16.87
C TRP A 238 3.65 -6.95 -15.99
N HIS A 239 3.78 -6.08 -14.98
CA HIS A 239 4.90 -6.16 -14.03
C HIS A 239 4.88 -7.46 -13.24
N ARG A 240 3.68 -7.94 -12.87
CA ARG A 240 3.52 -9.23 -12.18
C ARG A 240 3.89 -10.41 -13.07
N ILE A 241 3.45 -10.41 -14.34
CA ILE A 241 3.81 -11.45 -15.32
C ILE A 241 5.33 -11.49 -15.53
N ILE A 242 5.95 -10.32 -15.77
CA ILE A 242 7.41 -10.22 -15.91
C ILE A 242 8.11 -10.70 -14.64
N GLY A 243 7.59 -10.33 -13.46
CA GLY A 243 8.11 -10.80 -12.18
C GLY A 243 8.03 -12.32 -12.03
N ALA A 244 6.89 -12.93 -12.36
CA ALA A 244 6.68 -14.38 -12.31
C ALA A 244 7.62 -15.13 -13.27
N VAL A 245 7.75 -14.65 -14.51
CA VAL A 245 8.69 -15.22 -15.50
C VAL A 245 10.12 -15.10 -15.00
N THR A 246 10.51 -13.93 -14.48
CA THR A 246 11.86 -13.70 -13.95
C THR A 246 12.14 -14.63 -12.77
N ALA A 247 11.21 -14.76 -11.82
CA ALA A 247 11.33 -15.66 -10.69
C ALA A 247 11.45 -17.13 -11.14
N ALA A 248 10.66 -17.55 -12.12
CA ALA A 248 10.72 -18.91 -12.64
C ALA A 248 12.06 -19.22 -13.33
N VAL A 249 12.53 -18.33 -14.22
CA VAL A 249 13.81 -18.51 -14.94
C VAL A 249 14.99 -18.51 -13.98
N THR A 250 15.04 -17.57 -13.05
CA THR A 250 16.14 -17.44 -12.08
C THR A 250 16.16 -18.59 -11.07
N PHE A 251 14.99 -19.07 -10.65
CA PHE A 251 14.87 -20.27 -9.82
C PHE A 251 15.36 -21.52 -10.55
N LEU A 252 15.04 -21.64 -11.84
CA LEU A 252 15.35 -22.82 -12.65
C LEU A 252 16.83 -22.91 -13.05
N ALA A 253 17.51 -21.77 -13.24
CA ALA A 253 18.90 -21.69 -13.70
C ALA A 253 19.89 -22.65 -12.99
N PRO A 254 19.97 -22.71 -11.64
CA PRO A 254 20.87 -23.65 -10.97
C PRO A 254 20.47 -25.12 -11.15
N TYR A 255 19.17 -25.40 -11.36
CA TYR A 255 18.68 -26.77 -11.61
C TYR A 255 18.94 -27.22 -13.04
N VAL A 256 18.91 -26.33 -14.03
CA VAL A 256 19.34 -26.65 -15.41
C VAL A 256 20.80 -27.09 -15.38
N TYR A 257 21.66 -26.35 -14.68
CA TYR A 257 23.06 -26.74 -14.49
C TYR A 257 23.17 -28.10 -13.80
N PHE A 258 22.44 -28.31 -12.71
CA PHE A 258 22.43 -29.59 -11.98
C PHE A 258 21.91 -30.77 -12.82
N LEU A 259 20.92 -30.56 -13.71
CA LEU A 259 20.35 -31.56 -14.59
C LEU A 259 21.26 -31.94 -15.76
N ILE A 260 22.05 -30.99 -16.27
CA ILE A 260 23.02 -31.24 -17.35
C ILE A 260 24.21 -32.07 -16.81
N TYR A 261 24.63 -31.82 -15.57
CA TYR A 261 25.84 -32.42 -14.97
C TYR A 261 25.57 -33.45 -13.85
N GLY A 262 24.30 -33.78 -13.58
CA GLY A 262 23.87 -34.68 -12.50
C GLY A 262 22.67 -35.56 -12.89
N ARG A 263 22.36 -36.58 -12.08
CA ARG A 263 21.16 -37.44 -12.29
C ARG A 263 19.86 -36.67 -11.99
N HIS A 264 18.77 -37.15 -12.58
CA HIS A 264 17.38 -36.63 -12.53
C HIS A 264 17.04 -35.74 -11.33
N ALA A 265 16.39 -34.61 -11.60
CA ALA A 265 15.88 -33.72 -10.56
C ALA A 265 14.87 -34.46 -9.65
N PRO A 266 15.03 -34.41 -8.31
CA PRO A 266 14.04 -34.98 -7.40
C PRO A 266 12.66 -34.36 -7.63
N LEU A 267 11.61 -35.19 -7.52
CA LEU A 267 10.21 -34.81 -7.77
C LEU A 267 9.76 -33.57 -6.99
N GLY A 268 10.32 -33.32 -5.81
CA GLY A 268 10.04 -32.14 -4.99
C GLY A 268 10.36 -30.80 -5.66
N ILE A 269 11.32 -30.76 -6.61
CA ILE A 269 11.64 -29.54 -7.36
C ILE A 269 10.51 -29.18 -8.31
N TRP A 270 9.97 -30.17 -9.04
CA TRP A 270 8.82 -29.98 -9.92
C TRP A 270 7.57 -29.53 -9.15
N PHE A 271 7.37 -30.08 -7.96
CA PHE A 271 6.31 -29.64 -7.05
C PHE A 271 6.52 -28.18 -6.61
N ALA A 272 7.73 -27.78 -6.20
CA ALA A 272 8.02 -26.40 -5.82
C ALA A 272 7.80 -25.41 -6.99
N ILE A 273 8.22 -25.77 -8.21
CA ILE A 273 7.99 -24.98 -9.43
C ILE A 273 6.48 -24.81 -9.68
N ALA A 274 5.72 -25.91 -9.60
CA ALA A 274 4.28 -25.88 -9.73
C ALA A 274 3.64 -24.97 -8.67
N CYS A 275 4.05 -25.06 -7.41
CA CYS A 275 3.57 -24.18 -6.34
C CYS A 275 3.85 -22.69 -6.58
N ILE A 276 5.04 -22.33 -7.09
CA ILE A 276 5.36 -20.92 -7.39
C ILE A 276 4.48 -20.40 -8.55
N PHE A 277 4.39 -21.17 -9.63
CA PHE A 277 3.63 -20.77 -10.82
C PHE A 277 2.13 -20.72 -10.56
N PHE A 278 1.55 -21.80 -10.03
CA PHE A 278 0.13 -21.85 -9.70
C PHE A 278 -0.21 -20.95 -8.51
N GLY A 279 0.69 -20.79 -7.54
CA GLY A 279 0.52 -19.86 -6.43
C GLY A 279 0.36 -18.42 -6.90
N GLY A 280 1.19 -17.97 -7.85
CA GLY A 280 1.05 -16.65 -8.46
C GLY A 280 -0.31 -16.46 -9.16
N ILE A 281 -0.75 -17.45 -9.92
CA ILE A 281 -2.07 -17.44 -10.59
C ILE A 281 -3.21 -17.37 -9.58
N ILE A 282 -3.18 -18.24 -8.56
CA ILE A 282 -4.20 -18.28 -7.49
C ILE A 282 -4.26 -16.93 -6.76
N LEU A 283 -3.12 -16.33 -6.42
CA LEU A 283 -3.07 -15.02 -5.78
C LEU A 283 -3.69 -13.92 -6.65
N GLU A 284 -3.45 -13.93 -7.96
CA GLU A 284 -4.07 -12.95 -8.87
C GLU A 284 -5.59 -13.15 -8.97
N VAL A 285 -6.05 -14.40 -9.05
CA VAL A 285 -7.49 -14.74 -9.05
C VAL A 285 -8.16 -14.25 -7.77
N LEU A 286 -7.57 -14.53 -6.60
CA LEU A 286 -8.11 -14.07 -5.32
C LEU A 286 -8.17 -12.53 -5.22
N ARG A 287 -7.15 -11.83 -5.75
CA ARG A 287 -7.15 -10.37 -5.79
C ARG A 287 -8.17 -9.79 -6.74
N TYR A 288 -8.35 -10.42 -7.91
CA TYR A 288 -9.38 -10.03 -8.85
C TYR A 288 -10.78 -10.21 -8.25
N MET A 289 -11.02 -11.36 -7.59
CA MET A 289 -12.26 -11.61 -6.87
C MET A 289 -12.49 -10.57 -5.77
N ARG A 290 -11.45 -10.21 -5.00
CA ARG A 290 -11.53 -9.16 -3.98
C ARG A 290 -11.82 -7.79 -4.57
N ASP A 291 -11.16 -7.41 -5.67
CA ASP A 291 -11.37 -6.13 -6.35
C ASP A 291 -12.82 -6.00 -6.82
N ARG A 292 -13.36 -7.07 -7.43
CA ARG A 292 -14.75 -7.14 -7.85
C ARG A 292 -15.72 -7.08 -6.68
N ALA A 293 -15.48 -7.85 -5.62
CA ALA A 293 -16.35 -7.88 -4.44
C ALA A 293 -16.38 -6.52 -3.71
N VAL A 294 -15.24 -5.82 -3.63
CA VAL A 294 -15.19 -4.46 -3.04
C VAL A 294 -15.93 -3.46 -3.92
N LYS A 295 -15.76 -3.50 -5.26
CA LYS A 295 -16.51 -2.62 -6.18
C LYS A 295 -18.01 -2.86 -6.11
N GLU A 296 -18.44 -4.12 -6.11
CA GLU A 296 -19.85 -4.50 -5.95
C GLU A 296 -20.39 -4.04 -4.60
N GLY A 297 -19.63 -4.18 -3.51
CA GLY A 297 -20.04 -3.72 -2.18
C GLY A 297 -20.12 -2.20 -2.06
N LEU A 298 -19.24 -1.45 -2.72
CA LEU A 298 -19.29 0.02 -2.75
C LEU A 298 -20.45 0.53 -3.60
N ALA A 299 -20.76 -0.15 -4.70
CA ALA A 299 -21.86 0.22 -5.60
C ALA A 299 -23.24 -0.26 -5.11
N ALA A 300 -23.28 -1.16 -4.12
CA ALA A 300 -24.53 -1.67 -3.58
C ALA A 300 -25.31 -0.55 -2.89
N HIS A 301 -26.60 -0.43 -3.23
CA HIS A 301 -27.52 0.38 -2.44
C HIS A 301 -27.86 -0.37 -1.14
N PRO A 302 -27.86 0.31 0.02
CA PRO A 302 -28.40 -0.27 1.26
C PRO A 302 -29.89 -0.62 1.12
#